data_AF-A0A831UBX9-F1
#
_entry.id   AF-A0A831UBX9-F1
#
_cell.length_a   1.000
_cell.length_b   1.000
_cell.length_c   1.000
_cell.angle_alpha   90.00
_cell.angle_beta   90.00
_cell.angle_gamma   90.00
#
_symmetry.space_group_name_H-M   'P 1'
#
loop_
_entity.id
_entity.type
_entity.pdbx_description
1 polymer ?
#
loop_
_entity_poly.entity_id
_entity_poly.type
_entity_poly.pdbx_seq_one_letter_code
_entity_poly.pdbx_strand_id
1 'polypeptide(L)'
;MTQEHHSTEQDLYQHRLDKLARIRARGDEPFKYFFERSCTIGEARVAFEKAEAETNKPEDIDVVVTLPGRLTALRKHGKSMFADLRDESGRIQLFFNRKV
;
A
#
# COMPACT_ATOMS: atom_id res chain seq x y z
N MET A 1 33.81 -26.25 -11.88
CA MET A 1 33.42 -25.18 -10.93
C MET A 1 32.56 -24.21 -11.70
N THR A 2 31.24 -24.39 -11.65
CA THR A 2 30.26 -23.48 -12.26
C THR A 2 30.32 -22.16 -11.49
N GLN A 3 30.76 -21.09 -12.17
CA GLN A 3 30.67 -19.74 -11.63
C GLN A 3 29.19 -19.39 -11.51
N GLU A 4 28.67 -19.45 -10.29
CA GLU A 4 27.37 -18.90 -9.93
C GLU A 4 27.43 -17.39 -10.12
N HIS A 5 26.90 -16.89 -11.23
CA HIS A 5 26.66 -15.47 -11.41
C HIS A 5 25.53 -15.07 -10.46
N HIS A 6 25.85 -14.64 -9.23
CA HIS A 6 24.90 -13.99 -8.34
C HIS A 6 24.45 -12.67 -8.97
N SER A 7 23.36 -12.70 -9.75
CA SER A 7 22.71 -11.49 -10.24
C SER A 7 21.91 -10.87 -9.11
N THR A 8 21.97 -9.54 -8.97
CA THR A 8 21.11 -8.76 -8.05
C THR A 8 19.61 -9.11 -8.17
N GLU A 9 19.18 -9.61 -9.34
CA GLU A 9 17.82 -10.06 -9.59
C GLU A 9 17.49 -11.37 -8.88
N GLN A 10 18.44 -12.31 -8.83
CA GLN A 10 18.26 -13.59 -8.12
C GLN A 10 18.14 -13.36 -6.61
N ASP A 11 18.96 -12.48 -6.05
CA ASP A 11 18.89 -12.11 -4.64
C ASP A 11 17.55 -11.45 -4.31
N LEU A 12 17.07 -10.54 -5.17
CA LEU A 12 15.76 -9.91 -5.02
C LEU A 12 14.62 -10.94 -5.10
N TYR A 13 14.72 -11.91 -6.01
CA TYR A 13 13.75 -12.98 -6.15
C TYR A 13 13.70 -13.85 -4.90
N GLN A 14 14.87 -14.27 -4.39
CA GLN A 14 14.97 -15.08 -3.18
C GLN A 14 14.38 -14.34 -1.96
N HIS A 15 14.68 -13.04 -1.82
CA HIS A 15 14.08 -12.22 -0.76
C HIS A 15 12.56 -12.12 -0.84
N ARG A 16 11.96 -12.17 -2.04
CA ARG A 16 10.49 -12.19 -2.20
C ARG A 16 9.91 -13.54 -1.78
N LEU A 17 10.58 -14.64 -2.11
CA LEU A 17 10.19 -15.98 -1.67
C LEU A 17 10.26 -16.13 -0.15
N ASP A 18 11.33 -15.63 0.48
CA ASP A 18 11.47 -15.69 1.94
C ASP A 18 10.37 -14.91 2.65
N LYS A 19 9.96 -13.75 2.10
CA LYS A 19 8.82 -12.99 2.62
C LYS A 19 7.51 -13.75 2.47
N LEU A 20 7.29 -14.40 1.32
CA LEU A 20 6.12 -15.24 1.09
C LEU A 20 6.04 -16.38 2.11
N ALA A 21 7.15 -17.07 2.36
CA ALA A 21 7.24 -18.14 3.35
C ALA A 21 6.92 -17.64 4.77
N ARG A 22 7.43 -16.46 5.16
CA ARG A 22 7.10 -15.85 6.46
C ARG A 22 5.63 -15.50 6.62
N ILE A 23 4.96 -15.03 5.56
CA ILE A 23 3.52 -14.72 5.60
C ILE A 23 2.72 -16.01 5.82
N ARG A 24 3.04 -17.07 5.07
CA ARG A 24 2.39 -18.39 5.23
C ARG A 24 2.65 -19.00 6.59
N ALA A 25 3.87 -18.89 7.13
CA ALA A 25 4.22 -19.40 8.46
C ALA A 25 3.45 -18.71 9.60
N ARG A 26 2.96 -17.48 9.40
CA ARG A 26 2.07 -16.78 10.33
C ARG A 26 0.62 -17.27 10.25
N GLY A 27 0.28 -18.14 9.30
CA GLY A 27 -1.08 -18.63 9.05
C GLY A 27 -1.89 -17.75 8.10
N ASP A 28 -1.28 -16.75 7.47
CA ASP A 28 -1.97 -15.88 6.51
C ASP A 28 -1.85 -16.41 5.08
N GLU A 29 -2.97 -16.39 4.35
CA GLU A 29 -2.99 -16.65 2.90
C GLU A 29 -2.58 -15.37 2.14
N PRO A 30 -1.41 -15.36 1.45
CA PRO A 30 -0.92 -14.17 0.74
C PRO A 30 -1.80 -13.79 -0.46
N PHE A 31 -2.44 -14.77 -1.11
CA PHE A 31 -3.24 -14.56 -2.32
C PHE A 31 -4.72 -14.76 -2.02
N LYS A 32 -5.32 -13.77 -1.36
CA LYS A 32 -6.76 -13.79 -1.08
C LYS A 32 -7.56 -13.60 -2.38
N TYR A 33 -8.62 -14.40 -2.54
CA TYR A 33 -9.50 -14.37 -3.70
C TYR A 33 -10.37 -13.11 -3.79
N PHE A 34 -10.65 -12.50 -2.64
CA PHE A 34 -11.58 -11.37 -2.55
C PHE A 34 -11.03 -10.28 -1.66
N PHE A 35 -11.27 -9.04 -2.08
CA PHE A 35 -10.99 -7.83 -1.33
C PHE A 35 -12.14 -6.86 -1.59
N GLU A 36 -12.89 -6.52 -0.54
CA GLU A 36 -14.00 -5.59 -0.63
C GLU A 36 -13.48 -4.16 -0.70
N ARG A 37 -13.53 -3.56 -1.90
CA ARG A 37 -13.18 -2.15 -2.11
C ARG A 37 -14.40 -1.27 -1.95
N SER A 38 -14.23 -0.09 -1.35
CA SER A 38 -15.28 0.92 -1.26
C SER A 38 -15.39 1.71 -2.57
N CYS A 39 -14.24 2.09 -3.14
CA CYS A 39 -14.16 2.92 -4.35
C CYS A 39 -12.77 2.83 -5.00
N THR A 40 -12.59 3.51 -6.13
CA THR A 40 -11.29 3.79 -6.77
C THR A 40 -10.58 4.97 -6.11
N ILE A 41 -9.28 5.12 -6.34
CA ILE A 41 -8.50 6.27 -5.86
C ILE A 41 -9.07 7.59 -6.41
N GLY A 42 -9.49 7.62 -7.68
CA GLY A 42 -10.08 8.79 -8.32
C GLY A 42 -11.38 9.22 -7.66
N GLU A 43 -12.27 8.26 -7.38
CA GLU A 43 -13.53 8.51 -6.66
C GLU A 43 -13.28 8.97 -5.22
N ALA A 44 -12.31 8.37 -4.52
CA ALA A 44 -11.93 8.79 -3.17
C ALA A 44 -11.45 10.25 -3.14
N ARG A 45 -10.67 10.67 -4.14
CA ARG A 45 -10.22 12.07 -4.27
C ARG A 45 -11.41 13.01 -4.50
N VAL A 46 -12.32 12.67 -5.40
CA VAL A 46 -13.51 13.50 -5.66
C VAL A 46 -14.40 13.59 -4.41
N ALA A 47 -14.57 12.50 -3.67
CA ALA A 47 -15.34 12.51 -2.42
C ALA A 47 -14.70 13.44 -1.37
N PHE A 48 -13.37 13.41 -1.26
CA PHE A 48 -12.64 14.31 -0.36
C PHE A 48 -12.75 15.78 -0.80
N GLU A 49 -12.54 16.08 -2.08
CA GLU A 49 -12.64 17.45 -2.63
C GLU A 49 -14.05 18.04 -2.42
N LYS A 50 -15.10 17.21 -2.50
CA LYS A 50 -16.49 17.63 -2.18
C LYS A 50 -16.67 17.94 -0.69
N ALA A 51 -16.21 17.05 0.19
CA ALA A 51 -16.31 17.24 1.63
C ALA A 51 -15.54 18.50 2.10
N GLU A 52 -14.39 18.75 1.49
CA GLU A 52 -13.60 19.97 1.70
C GLU A 52 -14.35 21.23 1.25
N ALA A 53 -15.02 21.20 0.10
CA ALA A 53 -15.82 22.33 -0.37
C ALA A 53 -17.05 22.64 0.50
N GLU A 54 -17.62 21.62 1.16
CA GLU A 54 -18.79 21.75 2.03
C GLU A 54 -18.44 22.24 3.45
N THR A 55 -17.17 22.18 3.84
CA THR A 55 -16.73 22.43 5.23
C THR A 55 -15.57 23.41 5.31
N ASN A 56 -15.72 24.51 6.05
CA ASN A 56 -14.62 25.49 6.28
C ASN A 56 -13.56 25.02 7.29
N LYS A 57 -13.74 23.82 7.86
CA LYS A 57 -12.89 23.21 8.89
C LYS A 57 -12.37 21.86 8.39
N PRO A 58 -11.14 21.81 7.86
CA PRO A 58 -10.55 20.58 7.35
C PRO A 58 -10.50 19.43 8.37
N GLU A 59 -10.45 19.77 9.67
CA GLU A 59 -10.46 18.79 10.76
C GLU A 59 -11.77 17.99 10.91
N ASP A 60 -12.88 18.48 10.35
CA ASP A 60 -14.19 17.85 10.45
C ASP A 60 -14.46 16.88 9.26
N ILE A 61 -13.54 16.79 8.30
CA ILE A 61 -13.68 15.91 7.13
C ILE A 61 -13.35 14.47 7.52
N ASP A 62 -14.36 13.60 7.59
CA ASP A 62 -14.22 12.16 7.84
C ASP A 62 -14.62 11.34 6.62
N VAL A 63 -13.68 11.15 5.69
CA VAL A 63 -13.85 10.30 4.50
C VAL A 63 -13.12 8.98 4.69
N VAL A 64 -13.86 7.95 5.08
CA VAL A 64 -13.32 6.59 5.26
C VAL A 64 -13.47 5.79 3.97
N VAL A 65 -12.36 5.27 3.44
CA VAL A 65 -12.32 4.51 2.18
C VAL A 65 -11.44 3.26 2.28
N THR A 66 -11.86 2.18 1.61
CA THR A 66 -11.07 0.96 1.43
C THR A 66 -10.61 0.84 -0.02
N LEU A 67 -9.30 0.95 -0.25
CA LEU A 67 -8.70 1.07 -1.58
C LEU A 67 -7.72 -0.08 -1.89
N PRO A 68 -7.92 -0.86 -2.97
CA PRO A 68 -6.92 -1.77 -3.50
C PRO A 68 -5.93 -1.02 -4.41
N GLY A 69 -4.74 -1.58 -4.60
CA GLY A 69 -3.79 -1.04 -5.57
C GLY A 69 -2.40 -1.66 -5.49
N ARG A 70 -1.52 -1.21 -6.38
CA ARG A 70 -0.10 -1.55 -6.40
C ARG A 70 0.69 -0.55 -5.56
N LEU A 71 1.45 -1.05 -4.59
CA LEU A 71 2.46 -0.24 -3.91
C LEU A 71 3.66 -0.02 -4.83
N THR A 72 3.92 1.23 -5.22
CA THR A 72 5.00 1.59 -6.15
C THR A 72 6.23 2.15 -5.45
N ALA A 73 6.05 2.76 -4.28
CA ALA A 73 7.13 3.30 -3.47
C ALA A 73 6.83 3.09 -1.98
N LEU A 74 7.88 2.89 -1.19
CA LEU A 74 7.81 2.76 0.26
C LEU A 74 8.99 3.47 0.90
N ARG A 75 8.71 4.48 1.74
CA ARG A 75 9.70 5.33 2.40
C ARG A 75 9.53 5.20 3.91
N LYS A 76 10.55 4.71 4.60
CA LYS A 76 10.52 4.46 6.04
C LYS A 76 11.31 5.54 6.78
N HIS A 77 10.68 6.15 7.78
CA HIS A 77 11.25 7.23 8.60
C HIS A 77 11.02 6.93 10.09
N GLY A 78 11.66 5.87 10.60
CA GLY A 78 11.57 5.47 12.00
C GLY A 78 10.14 5.07 12.42
N LYS A 79 9.43 5.97 13.11
CA LYS A 79 8.04 5.76 13.57
C LYS A 79 6.99 6.03 12.48
N SER A 80 7.37 6.76 11.43
CA SER A 80 6.48 7.11 10.32
C SER A 80 6.90 6.38 9.04
N MET A 81 5.93 6.08 8.19
CA MET A 81 6.18 5.49 6.88
C MET A 81 5.20 6.06 5.87
N PHE A 82 5.72 6.36 4.68
CA PHE A 82 4.93 6.83 3.55
C PHE A 82 5.00 5.81 2.43
N ALA A 83 3.87 5.51 1.81
CA ALA A 83 3.83 4.65 0.64
C ALA A 83 3.01 5.30 -0.48
N ASP A 84 3.32 4.96 -1.72
CA ASP A 84 2.51 5.40 -2.85
C ASP A 84 1.72 4.19 -3.36
N LEU A 85 0.39 4.30 -3.35
CA LEU A 85 -0.55 3.31 -3.86
C LEU A 85 -1.09 3.77 -5.20
N ARG A 86 -1.11 2.88 -6.19
CA ARG A 86 -1.59 3.18 -7.55
C ARG A 86 -2.65 2.17 -7.98
N ASP A 87 -3.73 2.66 -8.57
CA ASP A 87 -4.77 1.87 -9.23
C ASP A 87 -4.96 2.34 -10.68
N GLU A 88 -6.04 1.91 -11.32
CA GLU A 88 -6.43 2.29 -12.69
C GLU A 88 -6.76 3.78 -12.85
N SER A 89 -7.21 4.42 -11.77
CA SER A 89 -7.71 5.80 -11.76
C SER A 89 -6.64 6.82 -11.37
N GLY A 90 -5.60 6.41 -10.64
CA GLY A 90 -4.54 7.32 -10.23
C GLY A 90 -3.61 6.79 -9.15
N ARG A 91 -3.02 7.73 -8.41
CA ARG A 91 -2.10 7.46 -7.29
C ARG A 91 -2.56 8.22 -6.04
N ILE A 92 -2.36 7.62 -4.87
CA ILE A 92 -2.60 8.24 -3.57
C ILE A 92 -1.42 7.93 -2.63
N GLN A 93 -1.10 8.87 -1.75
CA GLN A 93 -0.09 8.67 -0.72
C GLN A 93 -0.73 8.09 0.54
N LEU A 94 -0.15 7.02 1.06
CA LEU A 94 -0.51 6.41 2.33
C LEU A 94 0.46 6.90 3.41
N PHE A 95 -0.09 7.33 4.54
CA PHE A 95 0.68 7.63 5.75
C PHE A 95 0.42 6.55 6.80
N PHE A 96 1.49 5.98 7.32
CA PHE A 96 1.45 5.04 8.42
C PHE A 96 2.23 5.62 9.59
N ASN A 97 1.61 5.64 10.76
CA ASN A 97 2.26 6.01 12.01
C ASN A 97 2.16 4.85 12.99
N ARG A 98 3.29 4.38 13.50
CA ARG A 98 3.30 3.39 14.58
C ARG A 98 3.02 4.13 15.89
N LYS A 99 1.78 4.02 16.37
CA LYS A 99 1.45 4.35 17.76
C LYS A 99 2.15 3.31 18.64
N VAL A 100 3.10 3.78 19.44
CA VAL A 100 3.83 2.99 20.45
C VAL A 100 3.21 3.28 21.80
#